data_AF-A0A2V7M6S6-F1
#
_entry.id   AF-A0A2V7M6S6-F1
#
_cell.length_a   1.000
_cell.length_b   1.000
_cell.length_c   1.000
_cell.angle_alpha   90.00
_cell.angle_beta   90.00
_cell.angle_gamma   90.00
#
_symmetry.space_group_name_H-M   'P 1'
#
loop_
_entity.id
_entity.type
_entity.pdbx_description
1 polymer ?
#
loop_
_entity_poly.entity_id
_entity_poly.type
_entity_poly.pdbx_seq_one_letter_code
_entity_poly.pdbx_strand_id
1 'polypeptide(L)'
;MTGRLVLVWALVAAPAAAQRLGARVTAAPDGIVRLSFAARPGVCGDGHNVIALECAGGKCGWGRGGRTITVDRGFDRDEVEYDCEPGPVRVSLTVRTGRVQSLRTYVGGRWVAPRGDAAVTDLGTVASRDAVEFLLGLATQEDAGGGEEAILPLTLADSVTVWPLLLKLARDDRAPRRTRRQAVFWLGQAAGDAATRGLADLIDEGDVDRDVKEQAVFALSQQPHDAGVPALIRIARTHPEPGVRRKALFWLGQSGDPRALALFEELLTKP
;
A
#
# COMPACT_ATOMS: atom_id res chain seq x y z
N MET A 1 -35.15 -13.79 36.52
CA MET A 1 -34.48 -12.60 35.94
C MET A 1 -33.33 -13.10 35.06
N THR A 2 -33.60 -13.37 33.79
CA THR A 2 -32.62 -13.84 32.80
C THR A 2 -32.34 -12.70 31.84
N GLY A 3 -31.23 -11.99 32.07
CA GLY A 3 -30.78 -10.89 31.22
C GLY A 3 -30.26 -11.41 29.89
N ARG A 4 -30.97 -11.12 28.80
CA ARG A 4 -30.48 -11.26 27.43
C ARG A 4 -29.45 -10.16 27.16
N LEU A 5 -28.18 -10.52 27.05
CA LEU A 5 -27.13 -9.67 26.48
C LEU A 5 -27.39 -9.53 24.96
N VAL A 6 -27.87 -8.36 24.55
CA VAL A 6 -27.96 -7.97 23.14
C VAL A 6 -26.57 -7.47 22.72
N LEU A 7 -25.86 -8.29 21.94
CA LEU A 7 -24.65 -7.89 21.23
C LEU A 7 -25.02 -6.87 20.15
N VAL A 8 -24.76 -5.59 20.42
CA VAL A 8 -24.90 -4.52 19.45
C VAL A 8 -23.75 -4.64 18.44
N TRP A 9 -24.09 -5.06 17.23
CA TRP A 9 -23.21 -5.02 16.08
C TRP A 9 -22.89 -3.56 15.73
N ALA A 10 -21.68 -3.10 16.06
CA ALA A 10 -21.18 -1.83 15.60
C ALA A 10 -20.77 -1.96 14.12
N LEU A 11 -21.75 -1.85 13.22
CA LEU A 11 -21.51 -1.55 11.80
C LEU A 11 -20.86 -0.17 11.74
N VAL A 12 -19.58 -0.11 11.40
CA VAL A 12 -18.91 1.15 11.05
C VAL A 12 -19.57 1.67 9.77
N ALA A 13 -20.57 2.54 9.92
CA ALA A 13 -21.23 3.19 8.80
C ALA A 13 -20.24 4.15 8.16
N ALA A 14 -19.86 3.89 6.91
CA ALA A 14 -19.14 4.86 6.10
C ALA A 14 -19.99 6.15 5.98
N PRO A 15 -19.39 7.34 5.98
CA PRO A 15 -20.14 8.58 5.86
C PRO A 15 -20.86 8.65 4.50
N ALA A 16 -21.96 9.41 4.46
CA ALA A 16 -22.89 9.42 3.33
C ALA A 16 -22.24 9.83 1.99
N ALA A 17 -21.11 10.55 1.98
CA ALA A 17 -20.41 10.94 0.76
C ALA A 17 -19.62 9.78 0.11
N ALA A 18 -18.95 8.93 0.89
CA ALA A 18 -18.32 7.71 0.37
C ALA A 18 -19.33 6.64 -0.05
N GLN A 19 -20.45 6.53 0.68
CA GLN A 19 -21.58 5.70 0.24
C GLN A 19 -22.13 6.18 -1.12
N ARG A 20 -22.09 7.49 -1.40
CA ARG A 20 -22.46 8.04 -2.71
C ARG A 20 -21.45 7.70 -3.79
N LEU A 21 -20.14 7.67 -3.52
CA LEU A 21 -19.15 7.29 -4.54
C LEU A 21 -19.29 5.81 -4.92
N GLY A 22 -19.37 4.91 -3.93
CA GLY A 22 -19.60 3.49 -4.17
C GLY A 22 -20.91 3.23 -4.92
N ALA A 23 -22.01 3.88 -4.51
CA ALA A 23 -23.29 3.76 -5.20
C ALA A 23 -23.23 4.25 -6.66
N ARG A 24 -22.50 5.34 -6.95
CA ARG A 24 -22.29 5.84 -8.32
C ARG A 24 -21.50 4.86 -9.18
N VAL A 25 -20.47 4.21 -8.60
CA VAL A 25 -19.68 3.18 -9.30
C VAL A 25 -20.55 1.94 -9.58
N THR A 26 -21.33 1.47 -8.61
CA THR A 26 -22.21 0.30 -8.77
C THR A 26 -23.38 0.57 -9.72
N ALA A 27 -23.89 1.80 -9.78
CA ALA A 27 -24.97 2.19 -10.69
C ALA A 27 -24.49 2.45 -12.14
N ALA A 28 -23.18 2.51 -12.37
CA ALA A 28 -22.64 2.71 -13.70
C ALA A 28 -22.93 1.48 -14.60
N PRO A 29 -23.17 1.69 -15.91
CA PRO A 29 -23.26 0.60 -16.86
C PRO A 29 -21.94 -0.18 -16.93
N ASP A 30 -22.01 -1.42 -17.41
CA ASP A 30 -20.83 -2.25 -17.66
C ASP A 30 -19.86 -1.50 -18.59
N GLY A 31 -18.60 -1.40 -18.17
CA GLY A 31 -17.61 -0.61 -18.88
C GLY A 31 -16.53 -0.04 -17.97
N ILE A 32 -16.01 1.12 -18.37
CA ILE A 32 -14.96 1.84 -17.64
C ILE A 32 -15.62 2.92 -16.79
N VAL A 33 -15.31 2.92 -15.49
CA VAL A 33 -15.66 4.02 -14.58
C VAL A 33 -14.37 4.71 -14.17
N ARG A 34 -14.25 6.01 -14.45
CA ARG A 34 -13.04 6.77 -14.14
C ARG A 34 -13.33 7.90 -13.16
N LEU A 35 -12.36 8.18 -12.29
CA LEU A 35 -12.40 9.26 -11.31
C LEU A 35 -11.00 9.81 -11.06
N SER A 36 -10.90 11.04 -10.57
CA SER A 36 -9.64 11.64 -10.13
C SER A 36 -9.75 12.27 -8.75
N PHE A 37 -8.65 12.35 -8.01
CA PHE A 37 -8.57 13.04 -6.72
C PHE A 37 -7.16 13.61 -6.50
N ALA A 38 -7.01 14.49 -5.51
CA ALA A 38 -5.74 15.17 -5.25
C ALA A 38 -4.67 14.19 -4.76
N ALA A 39 -3.47 14.28 -5.35
CA ALA A 39 -2.30 13.54 -4.91
C ALA A 39 -1.63 14.27 -3.74
N ARG A 40 -1.12 13.52 -2.75
CA ARG A 40 -0.38 14.09 -1.63
C ARG A 40 0.90 14.79 -2.11
N PRO A 41 1.44 15.76 -1.35
CA PRO A 41 2.71 16.39 -1.67
C PRO A 41 3.84 15.38 -1.90
N GLY A 42 4.68 15.64 -2.91
CA GLY A 42 5.80 14.79 -3.28
C GLY A 42 5.46 13.65 -4.25
N VAL A 43 4.17 13.40 -4.52
CA VAL A 43 3.74 12.43 -5.54
C VAL A 43 3.64 13.10 -6.90
N CYS A 44 4.22 12.47 -7.93
CA CYS A 44 4.01 12.86 -9.32
C CYS A 44 4.10 11.65 -10.26
N GLY A 45 3.72 11.85 -11.52
CA GLY A 45 3.88 10.83 -12.53
C GLY A 45 3.86 11.41 -13.94
N ASP A 46 4.12 10.54 -14.92
CA ASP A 46 4.17 10.84 -16.35
C ASP A 46 2.79 10.69 -17.03
N GLY A 47 1.75 10.40 -16.26
CA GLY A 47 0.41 10.11 -16.76
C GLY A 47 0.25 8.72 -17.39
N HIS A 48 1.25 7.84 -17.32
CA HIS A 48 1.23 6.54 -17.98
C HIS A 48 1.57 5.38 -17.03
N ASN A 49 2.84 5.20 -16.67
CA ASN A 49 3.28 4.03 -15.90
C ASN A 49 4.39 4.35 -14.87
N VAL A 50 4.86 5.60 -14.81
CA VAL A 50 5.88 6.04 -13.86
C VAL A 50 5.22 6.87 -12.75
N ILE A 51 5.41 6.44 -11.49
CA ILE A 51 4.94 7.17 -10.32
C ILE A 51 6.12 7.36 -9.35
N ALA A 52 6.47 8.61 -9.07
CA ALA A 52 7.39 8.97 -8.00
C ALA A 52 6.62 9.28 -6.72
N LEU A 53 7.06 8.75 -5.59
CA LEU A 53 6.37 8.91 -4.29
C LEU A 53 6.95 10.05 -3.44
N GLU A 54 8.19 10.43 -3.71
CA GLU A 54 8.98 11.37 -2.93
C GLU A 54 9.81 12.26 -3.87
N CYS A 55 9.20 13.36 -4.29
CA CYS A 55 9.85 14.43 -5.02
C CYS A 55 10.14 15.61 -4.10
N ALA A 56 11.40 16.07 -4.08
CA ALA A 56 11.81 17.24 -3.32
C ALA A 56 12.61 18.20 -4.21
N GLY A 57 12.21 19.48 -4.23
CA GLY A 57 12.92 20.51 -4.98
C GLY A 57 13.00 20.26 -6.49
N GLY A 58 11.99 19.63 -7.08
CA GLY A 58 11.93 19.31 -8.51
C GLY A 58 12.73 18.08 -8.93
N LYS A 59 13.37 17.35 -8.00
CA LYS A 59 14.08 16.11 -8.31
C LYS A 59 13.24 14.89 -7.90
N CYS A 60 13.05 14.00 -8.85
CA CYS A 60 12.28 12.77 -8.70
C CYS A 60 13.12 11.61 -9.25
N GLY A 61 13.45 10.63 -8.40
CA GLY A 61 14.23 9.46 -8.82
C GLY A 61 15.66 9.37 -8.27
N TRP A 62 16.38 8.38 -8.78
CA TRP A 62 17.51 7.67 -8.16
C TRP A 62 18.59 8.57 -7.52
N GLY A 63 18.57 8.63 -6.19
CA GLY A 63 19.52 9.33 -5.33
C GLY A 63 19.23 8.99 -3.86
N ARG A 64 20.13 9.35 -2.92
CA ARG A 64 19.98 9.06 -1.47
C ARG A 64 18.64 9.60 -0.93
N GLY A 65 17.58 8.78 -0.99
CA GLY A 65 16.27 9.05 -0.41
C GLY A 65 15.06 9.15 -1.36
N GLY A 66 15.19 8.97 -2.69
CA GLY A 66 14.03 9.05 -3.61
C GLY A 66 13.40 7.69 -3.92
N ARG A 67 12.11 7.49 -3.60
CA ARG A 67 11.34 6.28 -3.95
C ARG A 67 10.53 6.46 -5.26
N THR A 68 10.95 5.80 -6.34
CA THR A 68 10.21 5.71 -7.62
C THR A 68 9.67 4.29 -7.81
N ILE A 69 8.41 4.18 -8.23
CA ILE A 69 7.75 2.91 -8.53
C ILE A 69 7.29 2.92 -9.98
N THR A 70 7.76 1.92 -10.75
CA THR A 70 7.27 1.65 -12.10
C THR A 70 6.13 0.65 -12.01
N VAL A 71 4.94 1.02 -12.49
CA VAL A 71 3.73 0.18 -12.37
C VAL A 71 3.64 -0.88 -13.49
N ASP A 72 4.51 -0.81 -14.50
CA ASP A 72 4.73 -1.85 -15.51
C ASP A 72 6.24 -2.15 -15.63
N ARG A 73 6.64 -3.40 -15.91
CA ARG A 73 8.06 -3.84 -15.99
C ARG A 73 8.82 -3.30 -17.21
N GLY A 74 8.73 -1.99 -17.49
CA GLY A 74 9.62 -1.29 -18.40
C GLY A 74 10.88 -0.88 -17.64
N PHE A 75 11.98 -1.61 -17.86
CA PHE A 75 13.33 -1.07 -17.70
C PHE A 75 13.54 0.01 -18.78
N ASP A 76 14.45 0.98 -18.74
CA ASP A 76 15.87 1.03 -18.33
C ASP A 76 16.31 2.51 -18.33
N ARG A 77 17.31 2.87 -17.53
CA ARG A 77 18.31 3.95 -17.77
C ARG A 77 17.96 5.03 -18.83
N ASP A 78 17.04 5.94 -18.53
CA ASP A 78 16.78 7.05 -19.44
C ASP A 78 17.79 8.19 -19.23
N GLU A 79 18.34 8.71 -20.33
CA GLU A 79 19.18 9.93 -20.39
C GLU A 79 18.36 11.23 -20.21
N VAL A 80 17.04 11.10 -19.97
CA VAL A 80 16.07 12.20 -19.97
C VAL A 80 15.18 12.11 -18.73
N GLU A 81 14.95 13.26 -18.08
CA GLU A 81 13.97 13.41 -16.99
C GLU A 81 12.55 13.44 -17.59
N TYR A 82 11.64 12.60 -17.09
CA TYR A 82 10.23 12.64 -17.52
C TYR A 82 9.52 13.85 -16.89
N ASP A 83 8.54 14.41 -17.62
CA ASP A 83 7.69 15.48 -17.12
C ASP A 83 6.83 14.95 -15.95
N CYS A 84 7.36 15.14 -14.74
CA CYS A 84 6.75 14.76 -13.48
C CYS A 84 5.61 15.73 -13.14
N GLU A 85 4.38 15.35 -13.48
CA GLU A 85 3.20 16.15 -13.18
C GLU A 85 2.68 15.86 -11.76
N PRO A 86 2.57 16.86 -10.87
CA PRO A 86 2.07 16.67 -9.51
C PRO A 86 0.56 16.40 -9.52
N GLY A 87 0.19 15.13 -9.64
CA GLY A 87 -1.19 14.69 -9.67
C GLY A 87 -2.00 15.26 -10.84
N PRO A 88 -3.34 15.15 -10.80
CA PRO A 88 -4.10 14.38 -9.82
C PRO A 88 -3.81 12.87 -9.93
N VAL A 89 -4.17 12.12 -8.88
CA VAL A 89 -4.31 10.66 -8.99
C VAL A 89 -5.54 10.37 -9.82
N ARG A 90 -5.40 9.46 -10.78
CA ARG A 90 -6.41 9.06 -11.75
C ARG A 90 -6.64 7.56 -11.59
N VAL A 91 -7.88 7.18 -11.36
CA VAL A 91 -8.28 5.78 -11.17
C VAL A 91 -9.25 5.38 -12.27
N SER A 92 -8.93 4.30 -12.96
CA SER A 92 -9.76 3.67 -13.99
C SER A 92 -10.20 2.30 -13.52
N LEU A 93 -11.50 2.12 -13.32
CA LEU A 93 -12.14 0.90 -12.86
C LEU A 93 -12.78 0.19 -14.03
N THR A 94 -12.58 -1.12 -14.15
CA THR A 94 -13.43 -1.95 -14.99
C THR A 94 -14.59 -2.45 -14.15
N VAL A 95 -15.81 -2.05 -14.48
CA VAL A 95 -17.04 -2.45 -13.77
C VAL A 95 -17.84 -3.40 -14.64
N ARG A 96 -18.29 -4.50 -14.04
CA ARG A 96 -19.23 -5.46 -14.64
C ARG A 96 -20.25 -5.88 -13.61
N THR A 97 -21.53 -5.90 -13.99
CA THR A 97 -22.66 -6.27 -13.15
C THR A 97 -22.67 -5.55 -11.80
N GLY A 98 -22.30 -4.26 -11.81
CA GLY A 98 -22.24 -3.40 -10.61
C GLY A 98 -21.05 -3.68 -9.68
N ARG A 99 -20.10 -4.53 -10.08
CA ARG A 99 -18.90 -4.91 -9.32
C ARG A 99 -17.64 -4.46 -10.03
N VAL A 100 -16.66 -3.99 -9.25
CA VAL A 100 -15.31 -3.70 -9.74
C VAL A 100 -14.61 -5.03 -10.02
N GLN A 101 -14.04 -5.15 -11.21
CA GLN A 101 -13.31 -6.34 -11.68
C GLN A 101 -11.80 -6.10 -11.66
N SER A 102 -11.37 -4.88 -12.00
CA SER A 102 -9.97 -4.46 -11.97
C SER A 102 -9.88 -2.95 -11.82
N LEU A 103 -8.71 -2.49 -11.37
CA LEU A 103 -8.41 -1.09 -11.14
C LEU A 103 -7.02 -0.77 -11.72
N ARG A 104 -6.90 0.38 -12.39
CA ARG A 104 -5.62 0.97 -12.78
C ARG A 104 -5.46 2.37 -12.21
N THR A 105 -4.23 2.68 -11.80
CA THR A 105 -3.87 3.95 -11.18
C THR A 105 -2.84 4.67 -12.05
N TYR A 106 -3.06 5.97 -12.22
CA TYR A 106 -2.20 6.90 -12.94
C TYR A 106 -1.99 8.14 -12.08
N VAL A 107 -0.90 8.87 -12.29
CA VAL A 107 -0.64 10.18 -11.68
C VAL A 107 -0.22 11.12 -12.78
N GLY A 108 -0.84 12.30 -12.84
CA GLY A 108 -0.60 13.23 -13.96
C GLY A 108 -1.29 12.78 -15.25
N GLY A 109 -0.97 13.47 -16.34
CA GLY A 109 -1.53 13.24 -17.67
C GLY A 109 -2.98 13.68 -17.82
N ARG A 110 -3.67 13.14 -18.83
CA ARG A 110 -5.09 13.43 -19.12
C ARG A 110 -5.82 12.19 -19.61
N TRP A 111 -7.12 12.15 -19.38
CA TRP A 111 -7.95 11.08 -19.93
C TRP A 111 -7.96 11.14 -21.45
N VAL A 112 -7.70 10.01 -22.08
CA VAL A 112 -7.91 9.81 -23.51
C VAL A 112 -9.21 9.03 -23.73
N ALA A 113 -9.85 9.25 -24.88
CA ALA A 113 -10.96 8.41 -25.29
C ALA A 113 -10.45 6.95 -25.42
N PRO A 114 -11.12 5.96 -24.81
CA PRO A 114 -10.71 4.58 -24.96
C PRO A 114 -10.80 4.15 -26.42
N ARG A 115 -9.98 3.17 -26.79
CA ARG A 115 -10.03 2.56 -28.12
C ARG A 115 -11.28 1.66 -28.21
N GLY A 116 -12.15 1.91 -29.18
CA GLY A 116 -13.37 1.13 -29.43
C GLY A 116 -14.62 1.63 -28.69
N ASP A 117 -15.68 0.83 -28.70
CA ASP A 117 -17.02 1.21 -28.19
C ASP A 117 -17.18 1.00 -26.68
N ALA A 118 -16.09 1.03 -25.91
CA ALA A 118 -16.17 0.83 -24.47
C ALA A 118 -16.95 1.98 -23.81
N ALA A 119 -18.07 1.64 -23.14
CA ALA A 119 -18.83 2.62 -22.38
C ALA A 119 -17.97 3.23 -21.26
N VAL A 120 -17.90 4.56 -21.21
CA VAL A 120 -17.15 5.29 -20.18
C VAL A 120 -18.10 6.10 -19.34
N THR A 121 -18.08 5.85 -18.04
CA THR A 121 -18.71 6.72 -17.03
C THR A 121 -17.60 7.53 -16.36
N ASP A 122 -17.59 8.83 -16.60
CA ASP A 122 -16.67 9.75 -15.93
C ASP A 122 -17.33 10.34 -14.69
N LEU A 123 -16.81 9.99 -13.51
CA LEU A 123 -17.29 10.52 -12.24
C LEU A 123 -16.67 11.87 -11.88
N GLY A 124 -15.70 12.34 -12.68
CA GLY A 124 -14.98 13.59 -12.51
C GLY A 124 -14.00 13.56 -11.34
N THR A 125 -13.62 14.76 -10.91
CA THR A 125 -12.81 14.94 -9.70
C THR A 125 -13.69 14.76 -8.46
N VAL A 126 -13.26 13.89 -7.55
CA VAL A 126 -13.89 13.61 -6.26
C VAL A 126 -13.01 14.08 -5.11
N ALA A 127 -13.58 14.24 -3.92
CA ALA A 127 -12.80 14.53 -2.72
C ALA A 127 -11.88 13.35 -2.39
N SER A 128 -10.61 13.61 -2.06
CA SER A 128 -9.63 12.57 -1.71
C SER A 128 -10.12 11.67 -0.58
N ARG A 129 -10.84 12.23 0.39
CA ARG A 129 -11.45 11.46 1.48
C ARG A 129 -12.48 10.42 0.98
N ASP A 130 -13.38 10.83 0.08
CA ASP A 130 -14.41 9.93 -0.47
C ASP A 130 -13.75 8.82 -1.31
N ALA A 131 -12.72 9.16 -2.09
CA ALA A 131 -11.93 8.18 -2.81
C ALA A 131 -11.23 7.19 -1.87
N VAL A 132 -10.62 7.67 -0.78
CA VAL A 132 -9.95 6.80 0.20
C VAL A 132 -10.92 5.85 0.88
N GLU A 133 -12.07 6.34 1.33
CA GLU A 133 -13.07 5.50 1.98
C GLU A 133 -13.64 4.45 1.01
N PHE A 134 -13.87 4.80 -0.26
CA PHE A 134 -14.29 3.86 -1.30
C PHE A 134 -13.23 2.80 -1.59
N LEU A 135 -11.97 3.21 -1.82
CA LEU A 135 -10.85 2.30 -2.13
C LEU A 135 -10.55 1.36 -0.96
N LEU A 136 -10.67 1.84 0.28
CA LEU A 136 -10.55 1.01 1.47
C LEU A 136 -11.67 -0.03 1.56
N GLY A 137 -12.89 0.35 1.15
CA GLY A 137 -14.02 -0.57 1.00
C GLY A 137 -13.72 -1.69 -0.01
N LEU A 138 -13.11 -1.36 -1.15
CA LEU A 138 -12.69 -2.37 -2.14
C LEU A 138 -11.58 -3.28 -1.60
N ALA A 139 -10.60 -2.72 -0.91
CA ALA A 139 -9.48 -3.46 -0.34
C ALA A 139 -9.89 -4.53 0.69
N THR A 140 -10.96 -4.26 1.45
CA THR A 140 -11.39 -5.09 2.58
C THR A 140 -12.43 -6.16 2.21
N GLN A 141 -13.01 -6.12 1.01
CA GLN A 141 -14.01 -7.09 0.57
C GLN A 141 -13.37 -8.32 -0.10
N GLU A 142 -13.82 -9.52 0.25
CA GLU A 142 -13.27 -10.78 -0.28
C GLU A 142 -13.47 -10.99 -1.78
N ASP A 143 -14.60 -10.53 -2.32
CA ASP A 143 -14.99 -10.73 -3.73
C ASP A 143 -14.73 -9.49 -4.62
N ALA A 144 -14.06 -8.46 -4.09
CA ALA A 144 -13.77 -7.26 -4.87
C ALA A 144 -12.60 -7.50 -5.82
N GLY A 145 -12.90 -7.67 -7.11
CA GLY A 145 -11.88 -7.56 -8.15
C GLY A 145 -11.23 -6.18 -8.07
N GLY A 146 -9.89 -6.11 -8.04
CA GLY A 146 -9.18 -4.85 -7.86
C GLY A 146 -8.85 -4.46 -6.42
N GLY A 147 -9.12 -5.31 -5.41
CA GLY A 147 -8.87 -4.99 -3.99
C GLY A 147 -7.39 -4.78 -3.65
N GLU A 148 -6.49 -5.55 -4.26
CA GLU A 148 -5.03 -5.37 -4.11
C GLU A 148 -4.57 -4.08 -4.81
N GLU A 149 -5.10 -3.82 -5.99
CA GLU A 149 -4.82 -2.65 -6.82
C GLU A 149 -5.32 -1.35 -6.18
N ALA A 150 -6.39 -1.42 -5.37
CA ALA A 150 -6.93 -0.28 -4.65
C ALA A 150 -5.98 0.27 -3.56
N ILE A 151 -4.96 -0.49 -3.15
CA ILE A 151 -4.00 -0.05 -2.13
C ILE A 151 -3.07 1.05 -2.64
N LEU A 152 -2.56 0.93 -3.87
CA LEU A 152 -1.67 1.95 -4.44
C LEU A 152 -2.32 3.35 -4.41
N PRO A 153 -3.49 3.61 -5.01
CA PRO A 153 -4.09 4.94 -5.03
C PRO A 153 -4.46 5.46 -3.63
N LEU A 154 -4.72 4.57 -2.64
CA LEU A 154 -4.84 4.98 -1.24
C LEU A 154 -3.57 5.66 -0.72
N THR A 155 -2.39 5.12 -1.05
CA THR A 155 -1.10 5.67 -0.59
C THR A 155 -0.76 7.02 -1.18
N LEU A 156 -1.35 7.33 -2.34
CA LEU A 156 -1.10 8.55 -3.10
C LEU A 156 -2.05 9.70 -2.72
N ALA A 157 -3.13 9.44 -1.99
CA ALA A 157 -4.19 10.40 -1.74
C ALA A 157 -3.79 11.53 -0.76
N ASP A 158 -4.12 12.76 -1.11
CA ASP A 158 -4.01 13.93 -0.22
C ASP A 158 -5.20 13.97 0.75
N SER A 159 -5.14 13.19 1.83
CA SER A 159 -6.25 13.18 2.81
C SER A 159 -5.83 12.78 4.21
N VAL A 160 -5.02 11.73 4.34
CA VAL A 160 -4.66 11.13 5.62
C VAL A 160 -3.21 10.69 5.61
N THR A 161 -2.60 10.71 6.79
CA THR A 161 -1.41 9.91 7.03
C THR A 161 -1.79 8.44 6.78
N VAL A 162 -1.24 7.83 5.73
CA VAL A 162 -1.75 6.53 5.25
C VAL A 162 -1.24 5.33 6.06
N TRP A 163 -0.11 5.45 6.75
CA TRP A 163 0.51 4.31 7.45
C TRP A 163 -0.35 3.73 8.59
N PRO A 164 -1.09 4.48 9.43
CA PRO A 164 -1.98 3.87 10.43
C PRO A 164 -3.11 3.08 9.77
N LEU A 165 -3.59 3.56 8.63
CA LEU A 165 -4.63 2.88 7.85
C LEU A 165 -4.11 1.55 7.28
N LEU A 166 -2.92 1.56 6.67
CA LEU A 166 -2.31 0.35 6.15
C LEU A 166 -1.95 -0.66 7.26
N LEU A 167 -1.54 -0.19 8.44
CA LEU A 167 -1.33 -1.07 9.61
C LEU A 167 -2.64 -1.70 10.06
N LYS A 168 -3.71 -0.92 10.15
CA LYS A 168 -5.04 -1.45 10.49
C LYS A 168 -5.49 -2.51 9.48
N LEU A 169 -5.27 -2.25 8.19
CA LEU A 169 -5.60 -3.19 7.12
C LEU A 169 -4.74 -4.47 7.17
N ALA A 170 -3.45 -4.35 7.49
CA ALA A 170 -2.56 -5.49 7.64
C ALA A 170 -2.97 -6.42 8.80
N ARG A 171 -3.64 -5.88 9.82
CA ARG A 171 -4.20 -6.62 10.97
C ARG A 171 -5.64 -7.11 10.79
N ASP A 172 -6.34 -6.68 9.74
CA ASP A 172 -7.76 -7.02 9.60
C ASP A 172 -7.90 -8.43 9.01
N ASP A 173 -8.14 -9.43 9.85
CA ASP A 173 -8.30 -10.82 9.43
C ASP A 173 -9.44 -11.04 8.44
N ARG A 174 -10.41 -10.11 8.38
CA ARG A 174 -11.52 -10.13 7.42
C ARG A 174 -11.09 -9.66 6.04
N ALA A 175 -9.98 -8.92 5.94
CA ALA A 175 -9.45 -8.48 4.65
C ALA A 175 -8.70 -9.64 3.97
N PRO A 176 -8.77 -9.76 2.63
CA PRO A 176 -8.07 -10.82 1.92
C PRO A 176 -6.57 -10.82 2.20
N ARG A 177 -6.00 -12.03 2.31
CA ARG A 177 -4.55 -12.23 2.55
C ARG A 177 -3.67 -11.43 1.59
N ARG A 178 -4.04 -11.35 0.31
CA ARG A 178 -3.31 -10.58 -0.71
C ARG A 178 -3.32 -9.09 -0.38
N THR A 179 -4.47 -8.54 0.00
CA THR A 179 -4.60 -7.15 0.43
C THR A 179 -3.77 -6.86 1.68
N ARG A 180 -3.79 -7.73 2.70
CA ARG A 180 -2.96 -7.56 3.91
C ARG A 180 -1.47 -7.49 3.56
N ARG A 181 -0.99 -8.40 2.70
CA ARG A 181 0.40 -8.39 2.21
C ARG A 181 0.75 -7.13 1.43
N GLN A 182 -0.17 -6.65 0.61
CA GLN A 182 0.00 -5.43 -0.16
C GLN A 182 0.07 -4.20 0.76
N ALA A 183 -0.75 -4.15 1.81
CA ALA A 183 -0.69 -3.10 2.82
C ALA A 183 0.68 -3.06 3.51
N VAL A 184 1.25 -4.21 3.87
CA VAL A 184 2.60 -4.31 4.43
C VAL A 184 3.68 -3.86 3.43
N PHE A 185 3.56 -4.23 2.16
CA PHE A 185 4.46 -3.75 1.12
C PHE A 185 4.49 -2.22 1.06
N TRP A 186 3.31 -1.60 0.99
CA TRP A 186 3.17 -0.14 0.93
C TRP A 186 3.56 0.57 2.23
N LEU A 187 3.40 -0.08 3.38
CA LEU A 187 3.98 0.40 4.65
C LEU A 187 5.50 0.50 4.57
N GLY A 188 6.16 -0.52 3.98
CA GLY A 188 7.59 -0.50 3.73
C GLY A 188 8.02 0.65 2.81
N GLN A 189 7.22 0.98 1.79
CA GLN A 189 7.49 2.10 0.87
C GLN A 189 7.19 3.47 1.46
N ALA A 190 6.24 3.57 2.40
CA ALA A 190 5.89 4.83 3.05
C ALA A 190 6.86 5.22 4.18
N ALA A 191 7.83 4.36 4.51
CA ALA A 191 8.41 4.36 5.83
C ALA A 191 9.48 5.44 6.05
N GLY A 192 9.14 6.36 6.97
CA GLY A 192 10.03 6.95 7.97
C GLY A 192 9.88 6.26 9.34
N ASP A 193 10.49 6.82 10.39
CA ASP A 193 10.65 6.18 11.72
C ASP A 193 9.36 5.60 12.34
N ALA A 194 8.22 6.29 12.19
CA ALA A 194 6.95 5.85 12.77
C ALA A 194 6.41 4.56 12.11
N ALA A 195 6.53 4.45 10.79
CA ALA A 195 6.12 3.25 10.06
C ALA A 195 7.06 2.06 10.33
N THR A 196 8.35 2.32 10.54
CA THR A 196 9.32 1.29 10.95
C THR A 196 8.96 0.68 12.30
N ARG A 197 8.58 1.52 13.29
CA ARG A 197 8.08 1.01 14.59
C ARG A 197 6.81 0.19 14.43
N GLY A 198 5.84 0.68 13.66
CA GLY A 198 4.59 -0.05 13.42
C GLY A 198 4.80 -1.41 12.74
N LEU A 199 5.77 -1.54 11.82
CA LEU A 199 6.15 -2.82 11.23
C LEU A 199 6.75 -3.78 12.25
N ALA A 200 7.57 -3.29 13.17
CA ALA A 200 8.12 -4.08 14.26
C ALA A 200 7.02 -4.59 15.21
N ASP A 201 6.07 -3.73 15.59
CA ASP A 201 4.94 -4.11 16.45
C ASP A 201 4.07 -5.18 15.77
N LEU A 202 3.75 -5.02 14.49
CA LEU A 202 2.98 -5.98 13.69
C LEU A 202 3.61 -7.39 13.68
N ILE A 203 4.94 -7.47 13.71
CA ILE A 203 5.66 -8.76 13.73
C ILE A 203 5.49 -9.46 15.08
N ASP A 204 5.54 -8.69 16.17
CA ASP A 204 5.51 -9.21 17.54
C ASP A 204 4.07 -9.58 17.99
N GLU A 205 3.03 -9.19 17.25
CA GLU A 205 1.61 -9.50 17.50
C GLU A 205 1.28 -10.98 17.28
N GLY A 206 0.72 -11.67 18.29
CA GLY A 206 0.54 -13.13 18.27
C GLY A 206 -0.57 -13.64 17.34
N ASP A 207 -1.57 -12.81 17.04
CA ASP A 207 -2.74 -13.11 16.22
C ASP A 207 -2.55 -12.82 14.73
N VAL A 208 -1.48 -12.12 14.35
CA VAL A 208 -1.15 -11.83 12.95
C VAL A 208 -0.59 -13.08 12.26
N ASP A 209 -1.06 -13.36 11.04
CA ASP A 209 -0.56 -14.49 10.25
C ASP A 209 0.96 -14.41 9.98
N ARG A 210 1.63 -15.57 10.08
CA ARG A 210 3.08 -15.69 9.84
C ARG A 210 3.55 -15.09 8.52
N ASP A 211 2.77 -15.23 7.45
CA ASP A 211 3.17 -14.72 6.14
C ASP A 211 3.11 -13.18 6.04
N VAL A 212 2.18 -12.56 6.77
CA VAL A 212 2.09 -11.10 6.92
C VAL A 212 3.30 -10.62 7.72
N LYS A 213 3.67 -11.32 8.81
CA LYS A 213 4.90 -11.06 9.58
C LYS A 213 6.15 -11.19 8.73
N GLU A 214 6.28 -12.26 7.95
CA GLU A 214 7.41 -12.45 7.05
C GLU A 214 7.52 -11.34 6.00
N GLN A 215 6.39 -10.79 5.54
CA GLN A 215 6.42 -9.59 4.70
C GLN A 215 6.82 -8.33 5.47
N ALA A 216 6.41 -8.19 6.73
CA ALA A 216 6.80 -7.04 7.54
C ALA A 216 8.31 -7.08 7.84
N VAL A 217 8.90 -8.27 8.01
CA VAL A 217 10.36 -8.44 8.10
C VAL A 217 11.05 -7.98 6.82
N PHE A 218 10.52 -8.29 5.63
CA PHE A 218 11.07 -7.76 4.37
C PHE A 218 10.89 -6.24 4.26
N ALA A 219 9.76 -5.69 4.69
CA ALA A 219 9.54 -4.25 4.72
C ALA A 219 10.56 -3.55 5.64
N LEU A 220 10.90 -4.15 6.79
CA LEU A 220 11.95 -3.67 7.69
C LEU A 220 13.35 -3.72 7.06
N SER A 221 13.66 -4.73 6.24
CA SER A 221 14.96 -4.82 5.56
C SER A 221 15.18 -3.76 4.48
N GLN A 222 14.10 -3.12 4.02
CA GLN A 222 14.16 -2.01 3.06
C GLN A 222 14.26 -0.63 3.73
N GLN A 223 14.32 -0.59 5.06
CA GLN A 223 14.50 0.65 5.82
C GLN A 223 15.97 1.08 5.88
N PRO A 224 16.25 2.37 6.14
CA PRO A 224 17.61 2.82 6.42
C PRO A 224 18.28 1.93 7.46
N HIS A 225 19.56 1.62 7.26
CA HIS A 225 20.30 0.65 8.09
C HIS A 225 20.15 0.91 9.59
N ASP A 226 20.21 2.17 10.01
CA ASP A 226 20.13 2.55 11.43
C ASP A 226 18.77 2.31 12.08
N ALA A 227 17.71 2.17 11.28
CA ALA A 227 16.37 1.81 11.76
C ALA A 227 16.07 0.32 11.54
N GLY A 228 16.37 -0.21 10.35
CA GLY A 228 16.02 -1.58 9.96
C GLY A 228 16.90 -2.66 10.60
N VAL A 229 18.23 -2.48 10.60
CA VAL A 229 19.17 -3.51 11.08
C VAL A 229 18.99 -3.80 12.58
N PRO A 230 18.87 -2.81 13.48
CA PRO A 230 18.60 -3.09 14.89
C PRO A 230 17.30 -3.87 15.12
N ALA A 231 16.23 -3.56 14.38
CA ALA A 231 14.96 -4.27 14.48
C ALA A 231 15.08 -5.73 14.00
N LEU A 232 15.75 -5.96 12.87
CA LEU A 232 16.01 -7.31 12.35
C LEU A 232 16.87 -8.14 13.31
N ILE A 233 17.89 -7.55 13.94
CA ILE A 233 18.74 -8.22 14.94
C ILE A 233 17.89 -8.65 16.15
N ARG A 234 17.01 -7.77 16.65
CA ARG A 234 16.08 -8.10 17.74
C ARG A 234 15.22 -9.31 17.36
N ILE A 235 14.56 -9.24 16.20
CA ILE A 235 13.67 -10.30 15.70
C ILE A 235 14.43 -11.63 15.57
N ALA A 236 15.63 -11.61 14.97
CA ALA A 236 16.47 -12.79 14.79
C ALA A 236 16.83 -13.48 16.12
N ARG A 237 16.98 -12.71 17.21
CA ARG A 237 17.33 -13.23 18.54
C ARG A 237 16.12 -13.71 19.34
N THR A 238 15.03 -12.94 19.34
CA THR A 238 14.00 -13.07 20.38
C THR A 238 12.65 -13.54 19.85
N HIS A 239 12.39 -13.46 18.55
CA HIS A 239 11.05 -13.74 18.04
C HIS A 239 10.68 -15.22 18.28
N PRO A 240 9.49 -15.54 18.83
CA PRO A 240 9.14 -16.91 19.21
C PRO A 240 9.03 -17.85 17.99
N GLU A 241 8.52 -17.35 16.86
CA GLU A 241 8.35 -18.16 15.65
C GLU A 241 9.66 -18.37 14.87
N PRO A 242 10.09 -19.63 14.64
CA PRO A 242 11.33 -19.92 13.91
C PRO A 242 11.34 -19.44 12.45
N GLY A 243 10.17 -19.43 11.79
CA GLY A 243 10.04 -18.94 10.40
C GLY A 243 10.39 -17.46 10.27
N VAL A 244 9.85 -16.65 11.19
CA VAL A 244 10.12 -15.21 11.26
C VAL A 244 11.58 -14.93 11.59
N ARG A 245 12.18 -15.65 12.56
CA ARG A 245 13.63 -15.55 12.86
C ARG A 245 14.49 -15.85 11.64
N ARG A 246 14.18 -16.94 10.92
CA ARG A 246 14.90 -17.33 9.70
C ARG A 246 14.81 -16.24 8.63
N LYS A 247 13.65 -15.62 8.45
CA LYS A 247 13.47 -14.52 7.49
C LYS A 247 14.29 -13.30 7.87
N ALA A 248 14.37 -12.96 9.16
CA ALA A 248 15.20 -11.85 9.64
C ALA A 248 16.69 -12.12 9.41
N LEU A 249 17.18 -13.32 9.75
CA LEU A 249 18.56 -13.73 9.47
C LEU A 249 18.89 -13.69 7.98
N PHE A 250 17.97 -14.15 7.12
CA PHE A 250 18.15 -14.08 5.67
C PHE A 250 18.41 -12.64 5.20
N TRP A 251 17.57 -11.68 5.61
CA TRP A 251 17.72 -10.29 5.20
C TRP A 251 18.92 -9.58 5.85
N LEU A 252 19.28 -9.94 7.09
CA LEU A 252 20.52 -9.48 7.70
C LEU A 252 21.74 -9.92 6.88
N GLY A 253 21.72 -11.15 6.34
CA GLY A 253 22.77 -11.66 5.44
C GLY A 253 22.87 -10.90 4.11
N GLN A 254 21.79 -10.25 3.67
CA GLN A 254 21.78 -9.41 2.46
C GLN A 254 22.14 -7.94 2.74
N SER A 255 22.21 -7.53 4.00
CA SER A 255 22.36 -6.11 4.36
C SER A 255 23.76 -5.54 4.15
N GLY A 256 24.80 -6.37 4.19
CA GLY A 256 26.20 -5.92 4.20
C GLY A 256 26.59 -5.09 5.44
N ASP A 257 25.72 -5.01 6.45
CA ASP A 257 25.96 -4.22 7.66
C ASP A 257 26.88 -4.98 8.63
N PRO A 258 27.95 -4.35 9.18
CA PRO A 258 28.87 -5.03 10.09
C PRO A 258 28.19 -5.56 11.36
N ARG A 259 27.07 -4.98 11.80
CA ARG A 259 26.29 -5.48 12.94
C ARG A 259 25.66 -6.85 12.65
N ALA A 260 25.29 -7.11 11.39
CA ALA A 260 24.79 -8.42 10.97
C ALA A 260 25.90 -9.48 11.04
N LEU A 261 27.12 -9.14 10.60
CA LEU A 261 28.27 -10.02 10.70
C LEU A 261 28.58 -10.37 12.17
N ALA A 262 28.63 -9.37 13.05
CA ALA A 262 28.85 -9.59 14.48
C ALA A 262 27.78 -10.50 15.11
N LEU A 263 26.52 -10.38 14.69
CA LEU A 263 25.46 -11.31 15.12
C LEU A 263 25.75 -12.73 14.64
N PHE A 264 26.12 -12.93 13.37
CA PHE A 264 26.41 -14.27 12.85
C PHE A 264 27.62 -14.91 13.53
N GLU A 265 28.69 -14.15 13.76
CA GLU A 265 29.85 -14.62 14.52
C GLU A 265 29.42 -15.08 15.91
N GLU A 266 28.63 -14.28 16.64
CA GLU A 266 28.12 -14.66 17.96
C GLU A 266 27.27 -15.94 17.92
N LEU A 267 26.34 -16.05 16.96
CA LEU A 267 25.43 -17.19 16.86
C LEU A 267 26.14 -18.49 16.46
N LEU A 268 27.21 -18.40 15.68
CA LEU A 268 27.94 -19.57 15.15
C LEU A 268 29.11 -20.00 16.03
N THR A 269 29.63 -19.11 16.88
CA THR A 269 30.74 -19.41 17.80
C THR A 269 30.28 -19.72 19.22
N LYS A 270 29.00 -19.47 19.54
CA LYS A 270 28.41 -19.96 20.79
C LYS A 270 28.28 -21.48 20.73
N PRO A 271 28.88 -22.22 21.69
CA PRO A 271 28.79 -23.68 21.77
C PRO A 271 27.38 -24.18 22.11
#